data_AF-A0A7S1HDR8-F1
#
_entry.id   AF-A0A7S1HDR8-F1
#
_cell.length_a   1.000
_cell.length_b   1.000
_cell.length_c   1.000
_cell.angle_alpha   90.00
_cell.angle_beta   90.00
_cell.angle_gamma   90.00
#
_symmetry.space_group_name_H-M   'P 1'
#
loop_
_entity.id
_entity.type
_entity.pdbx_description
1 polymer ?
#
loop_
_entity_poly.entity_id
_entity_poly.type
_entity_poly.pdbx_seq_one_letter_code
_entity_poly.pdbx_strand_id
1 'polypeptide(L)'
;RPPRGEGASAFVRYLSARTLQVEVWDAASLLPLGAFPLDLWPLLRGGRDAVQTAGEYPVIDHSSSSVPPPPGDVRGSLVGPPTKFTSQGLPESSIFVRLVSIGRPSSRTGAGSSPPPAGPGHQF
;
A
#
# COMPACT_ATOMS: atom_id res chain seq x y z
N ARG A 1 -4.70 -9.59 -23.01
CA ARG A 1 -3.63 -9.57 -21.98
C ARG A 1 -2.95 -8.22 -22.07
N PRO A 2 -3.01 -7.35 -21.05
CA PRO A 2 -2.36 -6.04 -21.12
C PRO A 2 -0.83 -6.20 -21.18
N PRO A 3 -0.11 -5.24 -21.80
CA PRO A 3 1.35 -5.26 -21.87
C PRO A 3 1.93 -5.24 -20.46
N ARG A 4 2.96 -6.07 -20.20
CA ARG A 4 3.50 -6.35 -18.86
C ARG A 4 4.02 -5.12 -18.09
N GLY A 5 4.16 -3.96 -18.73
CA GLY A 5 4.62 -2.71 -18.10
C GLY A 5 3.50 -1.76 -17.63
N GLU A 6 2.28 -1.87 -18.16
CA GLU A 6 1.21 -0.90 -17.89
C GLU A 6 0.67 -1.05 -16.45
N GLY A 7 0.48 -2.30 -15.99
CA GLY A 7 0.06 -2.58 -14.62
C GLY A 7 1.13 -2.23 -13.58
N ALA A 8 2.43 -2.38 -13.92
CA ALA A 8 3.52 -2.01 -13.03
C ALA A 8 3.58 -0.48 -12.83
N SER A 9 3.40 0.29 -13.90
CA SER A 9 3.33 1.75 -13.83
C SER A 9 2.12 2.22 -13.02
N ALA A 10 0.94 1.61 -13.22
CA ALA A 10 -0.25 1.94 -12.45
C ALA A 10 -0.09 1.63 -10.95
N PHE A 11 0.51 0.48 -10.60
CA PHE A 11 0.74 0.10 -9.22
C PHE A 11 1.77 1.00 -8.51
N VAL A 12 2.86 1.36 -9.20
CA VAL A 12 3.85 2.31 -8.67
C VAL A 12 3.19 3.67 -8.40
N ARG A 13 2.38 4.18 -9.34
CA ARG A 13 1.62 5.43 -9.17
C ARG A 13 0.64 5.36 -8.01
N TYR A 14 0.01 4.21 -7.80
CA TYR A 14 -0.89 4.00 -6.67
C TYR A 14 -0.13 4.09 -5.35
N LEU A 15 0.97 3.35 -5.20
CA LEU A 15 1.78 3.38 -3.97
C LEU A 15 2.34 4.78 -3.70
N SER A 16 2.77 5.52 -4.73
CA SER A 16 3.35 6.86 -4.53
C SER A 16 2.35 7.94 -4.13
N ALA A 17 1.05 7.77 -4.43
CA ALA A 17 0.06 8.85 -4.34
C ALA A 17 -1.10 8.54 -3.40
N ARG A 18 -1.17 7.34 -2.81
CA ARG A 18 -2.30 6.92 -2.00
C ARG A 18 -1.90 6.60 -0.57
N THR A 19 -2.87 6.84 0.30
CA THR A 19 -2.86 6.48 1.71
C THR A 19 -3.92 5.40 1.89
N LEU A 20 -3.58 4.34 2.62
CA LEU A 20 -4.48 3.28 3.02
C LEU A 20 -5.10 3.64 4.37
N GLN A 21 -6.43 3.65 4.45
CA GLN A 21 -7.12 3.77 5.74
C GLN A 21 -7.23 2.38 6.36
N VAL A 22 -6.81 2.24 7.61
CA VAL A 22 -6.92 1.00 8.37
C VAL A 22 -7.90 1.22 9.51
N GLU A 23 -8.95 0.42 9.54
CA GLU A 23 -9.92 0.40 10.63
C GLU A 23 -9.48 -0.60 11.70
N VAL A 24 -9.63 -0.20 12.96
CA VAL A 24 -9.31 -0.98 14.15
C VAL A 24 -10.62 -1.39 14.80
N TRP A 25 -10.78 -2.69 15.03
CA TRP A 25 -12.00 -3.28 15.57
C TRP A 25 -11.65 -4.10 16.81
N ASP A 26 -12.53 -4.07 17.82
CA ASP A 26 -12.42 -4.98 18.95
C ASP A 26 -12.93 -6.37 18.54
N ALA A 27 -12.11 -7.39 18.77
CA ALA A 27 -12.42 -8.75 18.33
C ALA A 27 -13.56 -9.41 19.14
N ALA A 28 -13.76 -8.99 20.39
CA ALA A 28 -14.79 -9.58 21.25
C ALA A 28 -16.18 -9.00 20.97
N SER A 29 -16.28 -7.68 20.80
CA SER A 29 -17.55 -6.98 20.57
C SER A 29 -17.86 -6.70 19.10
N LEU A 30 -16.87 -6.84 18.20
CA LEU A 30 -16.95 -6.41 16.80
C LEU A 30 -17.32 -4.93 16.64
N LEU A 31 -16.99 -4.10 17.64
CA LEU A 31 -17.20 -2.67 17.57
C LEU A 31 -15.97 -1.95 16.97
N PRO A 32 -16.18 -0.91 16.16
CA PRO A 32 -15.09 -0.12 15.61
C PRO A 32 -14.47 0.75 16.71
N LEU A 33 -13.17 0.57 16.97
CA LEU A 33 -12.40 1.34 17.96
C LEU A 33 -11.84 2.63 17.37
N GLY A 34 -11.53 2.65 16.08
CA GLY A 34 -10.95 3.81 15.44
C GLY A 34 -10.33 3.49 14.08
N ALA A 35 -9.69 4.47 13.48
CA ALA A 35 -8.95 4.28 12.24
C ALA A 35 -7.65 5.08 12.22
N PHE A 36 -6.72 4.68 11.36
CA PHE A 36 -5.50 5.44 11.12
C PHE A 36 -5.05 5.36 9.65
N PRO A 37 -4.46 6.44 9.11
CA PRO A 37 -3.89 6.46 7.77
C PRO A 37 -2.50 5.82 7.73
N LEU A 38 -2.24 5.06 6.66
CA LEU A 38 -0.93 4.52 6.29
C LEU A 38 -0.52 5.02 4.90
N ASP A 39 0.56 5.80 4.84
CA ASP A 39 1.13 6.17 3.56
C ASP A 39 1.79 4.98 2.87
N LEU A 40 1.50 4.79 1.58
CA LEU A 40 1.96 3.62 0.83
C LEU A 40 3.29 3.85 0.11
N TRP A 41 3.75 5.09 0.00
CA TRP A 41 4.99 5.43 -0.70
C TRP A 41 6.23 4.72 -0.12
N PRO A 42 6.35 4.42 1.19
CA PRO A 42 7.50 3.68 1.72
C PRO A 42 7.60 2.24 1.20
N LEU A 43 6.54 1.71 0.58
CA LEU A 43 6.52 0.37 -0.04
C LEU A 43 7.14 0.35 -1.44
N LEU A 44 7.48 1.51 -1.99
CA LEU A 44 8.20 1.63 -3.25
C LEU A 44 9.62 1.09 -3.10
N ARG A 45 9.92 0.00 -3.82
CA ARG A 45 11.21 -0.66 -3.68
C ARG A 45 12.39 0.10 -4.31
N GLY A 46 12.13 1.00 -5.27
CA GLY A 46 13.20 1.76 -5.93
C GLY A 46 14.31 0.88 -6.53
N GLY A 47 13.97 -0.32 -7.03
CA GLY A 47 14.94 -1.30 -7.55
C GLY A 47 15.48 -2.30 -6.53
N ARG A 48 15.12 -2.21 -5.25
CA ARG A 48 15.49 -3.19 -4.21
C ARG A 48 14.65 -4.47 -4.31
N ASP A 49 15.19 -5.57 -3.80
CA ASP A 49 14.46 -6.85 -3.69
C ASP A 49 13.36 -6.80 -2.62
N ALA A 50 13.60 -6.07 -1.53
CA ALA A 50 12.61 -5.83 -0.50
C ALA A 50 12.79 -4.44 0.14
N VAL A 51 11.70 -3.89 0.68
CA VAL A 51 11.71 -2.73 1.58
C VAL A 51 10.82 -3.00 2.77
N GLN A 52 11.19 -2.44 3.92
CA GLN A 52 10.44 -2.52 5.15
C GLN A 52 10.33 -1.14 5.76
N THR A 53 9.15 -0.82 6.31
CA THR A 53 8.93 0.35 7.14
C THR A 53 8.20 -0.07 8.41
N ALA A 54 8.43 0.65 9.50
CA ALA A 54 7.70 0.45 10.74
C ALA A 54 7.45 1.80 11.42
N GLY A 55 6.31 1.92 12.09
CA GLY A 55 5.92 3.15 12.74
C GLY A 55 4.83 2.91 13.77
N GLU A 56 4.78 3.82 14.72
CA GLU A 56 3.68 3.93 15.66
C GLU A 56 2.67 4.94 15.09
N TYR A 57 1.41 4.53 15.00
CA TYR A 57 0.34 5.30 14.41
C TYR A 57 -0.72 5.59 15.46
N PRO A 58 -1.11 6.86 15.64
CA PRO A 58 -2.20 7.19 16.53
C PRO A 58 -3.53 6.67 15.97
N VAL A 59 -4.30 5.99 16.81
CA VAL A 59 -5.64 5.51 16.45
C VAL A 59 -6.64 6.63 16.74
N ILE A 60 -7.35 7.05 15.70
CA ILE A 60 -8.34 8.12 15.81
C ILE A 60 -9.69 7.48 16.12
N ASP A 61 -10.20 7.75 17.32
CA ASP A 61 -11.43 7.15 17.83
C ASP A 61 -12.68 7.61 17.05
N HIS A 62 -13.50 6.64 16.62
CA HIS A 62 -14.78 6.89 15.96
C HIS A 62 -15.83 7.50 16.90
N SER A 63 -15.75 7.22 18.20
CA SER A 63 -16.67 7.77 19.22
C SER A 63 -16.52 9.28 19.41
N SER A 64 -15.31 9.80 19.14
CA SER A 64 -14.96 11.21 19.27
C SER A 64 -15.48 12.09 18.12
N SER A 65 -16.01 11.48 17.04
CA SER A 65 -16.58 12.20 15.90
C SER A 65 -17.98 12.73 16.24
N SER A 66 -18.05 13.71 17.15
CA SER A 66 -19.22 14.56 17.34
C SER A 66 -19.35 15.56 16.17
N VAL A 67 -19.54 15.05 14.95
CA VAL A 67 -20.11 15.85 13.87
C VAL A 67 -21.59 15.46 13.81
N PRO A 68 -22.53 16.31 14.27
CA PRO A 68 -23.94 16.00 14.10
C PRO A 68 -24.21 15.77 12.59
N PRO A 69 -24.94 14.71 12.23
CA PRO A 69 -25.28 14.49 10.83
C PRO A 69 -25.99 15.75 10.30
N PRO A 70 -25.63 16.25 9.11
CA PRO A 70 -26.36 17.35 8.50
C PRO A 70 -27.84 16.94 8.41
N PRO A 71 -28.79 17.80 8.81
CA PRO A 71 -30.20 17.48 8.70
C PRO A 71 -30.59 17.46 7.22
N GLY A 72 -30.72 16.27 6.64
CA GLY A 72 -31.30 16.07 5.32
C GLY A 72 -30.57 15.02 4.46
N ASP A 73 -31.38 14.16 3.83
CA ASP A 73 -31.08 13.22 2.74
C ASP A 73 -30.45 11.85 3.09
N VAL A 74 -31.34 10.95 3.53
CA VAL A 74 -31.13 9.48 3.64
C VAL A 74 -31.14 8.79 2.26
N ARG A 75 -30.56 9.40 1.23
CA ARG A 75 -30.48 8.78 -0.11
C ARG A 75 -29.07 8.86 -0.69
N GLY A 76 -28.31 7.82 -0.39
CA GLY A 76 -27.30 7.27 -1.29
C GLY A 76 -26.00 8.06 -1.41
N SER A 77 -25.06 7.83 -0.50
CA SER A 77 -23.64 7.81 -0.86
C SER A 77 -22.84 6.98 0.14
N LEU A 78 -22.45 5.77 -0.26
CA LEU A 78 -21.47 4.94 0.47
C LEU A 78 -20.02 5.41 0.22
N VAL A 79 -19.83 6.58 -0.38
CA VAL A 79 -18.52 7.17 -0.66
C VAL A 79 -18.59 8.67 -0.35
N GLY A 80 -18.54 9.00 0.94
CA GLY A 80 -18.14 10.34 1.35
C GLY A 80 -16.63 10.54 1.11
N PRO A 81 -16.16 11.77 0.83
CA PRO A 81 -14.73 12.06 0.81
C PRO A 81 -14.11 11.64 2.16
N PRO A 82 -12.84 11.18 2.20
CA PRO A 82 -12.21 10.76 3.44
C PRO A 82 -12.30 11.92 4.42
N THR A 83 -13.16 11.76 5.42
CA THR A 83 -13.40 12.77 6.42
C THR A 83 -12.08 12.94 7.14
N LYS A 84 -11.49 14.13 7.03
CA LYS A 84 -10.29 14.46 7.79
C LYS A 84 -10.71 14.43 9.25
N PHE A 85 -10.43 13.33 9.94
CA PHE A 85 -10.67 13.22 11.35
C PHE A 85 -9.74 14.20 12.06
N THR A 86 -10.29 15.34 12.50
CA THR A 86 -9.60 16.29 13.35
C THR A 86 -9.99 15.98 14.78
N SER A 87 -9.25 15.08 15.44
CA SER A 87 -9.40 14.87 16.88
C SER A 87 -8.80 16.09 17.59
N GLN A 88 -9.66 16.94 18.19
CA GLN A 88 -9.24 17.91 19.19
C GLN A 88 -8.91 17.16 20.49
N GLY A 89 -7.82 16.40 20.49
CA GLY A 89 -7.39 15.58 21.62
C GLY A 89 -6.15 14.78 21.24
N LEU A 90 -5.21 14.64 22.19
CA LEU A 90 -4.10 13.71 22.02
C LEU A 90 -4.70 12.30 21.82
N PRO A 91 -4.21 11.52 20.85
CA PRO A 91 -4.69 10.17 20.61
C PRO A 91 -4.45 9.33 21.86
N GLU A 92 -5.51 8.84 22.50
CA GLU A 92 -5.45 8.03 23.74
C GLU A 92 -4.92 6.62 23.48
N SER A 93 -4.81 6.20 22.22
CA SER A 93 -4.26 4.91 21.83
C SER A 93 -3.43 4.99 20.55
N SER A 94 -2.41 4.13 20.47
CA SER A 94 -1.52 3.99 19.33
C SER A 94 -1.37 2.52 18.94
N ILE A 95 -1.01 2.28 17.69
CA ILE A 95 -0.73 0.95 17.17
C ILE A 95 0.61 0.94 16.44
N PHE A 96 1.42 -0.08 16.72
CA PHE A 96 2.67 -0.29 15.99
C PHE A 96 2.42 -1.15 14.76
N VAL A 97 2.79 -0.63 13.58
CA VAL A 97 2.61 -1.33 12.31
C VAL A 97 3.97 -1.51 11.64
N ARG A 98 4.20 -2.71 11.11
CA ARG A 98 5.35 -3.03 10.27
C ARG A 98 4.87 -3.50 8.90
N LEU A 99 5.28 -2.80 7.86
CA LEU A 99 4.93 -3.11 6.48
C LEU A 99 6.18 -3.60 5.74
N VAL A 100 6.03 -4.65 4.93
CA VAL A 100 7.10 -5.23 4.13
C VAL A 100 6.62 -5.41 2.69
N SER A 101 7.38 -4.88 1.74
CA SER A 101 7.15 -5.05 0.31
C SER A 101 8.30 -5.88 -0.28
N ILE A 102 7.97 -7.07 -0.78
CA ILE A 102 8.93 -8.04 -1.31
C ILE A 102 8.67 -8.21 -2.82
N GLY A 103 9.72 -8.07 -3.62
CA GLY A 103 9.71 -8.34 -5.05
C GLY A 103 9.79 -9.84 -5.33
N ARG A 104 9.23 -10.27 -6.46
CA ARG A 104 9.48 -11.62 -6.98
C ARG A 104 10.71 -11.57 -7.89
N PRO A 105 11.69 -12.48 -7.73
CA PRO A 105 12.76 -12.60 -8.69
C PRO A 105 12.15 -12.94 -10.05
N SER A 106 12.56 -12.20 -11.08
CA SER A 106 12.19 -12.56 -12.45
C SER A 106 13.02 -13.79 -12.81
N SER A 107 12.38 -14.94 -13.04
CA SER A 107 13.07 -16.09 -13.64
C SER A 107 13.50 -15.70 -15.06
N ARG A 108 14.70 -15.14 -15.19
CA ARG A 108 15.42 -15.13 -16.46
C ARG A 108 15.86 -16.57 -16.69
N THR A 109 14.96 -17.39 -17.21
CA THR A 109 15.38 -18.61 -17.92
C THR A 109 16.24 -18.10 -19.07
N GLY A 110 17.55 -18.36 -18.99
CA GLY A 110 18.50 -18.03 -20.03
C GLY A 110 18.06 -18.69 -21.33
N ALA A 111 17.39 -17.93 -22.19
CA ALA A 111 17.25 -18.27 -23.59
C ALA A 111 18.60 -17.98 -24.24
N GLY A 112 19.41 -19.04 -24.31
CA GLY A 112 20.59 -19.24 -25.14
C GLY A 112 21.27 -18.01 -25.72
N SER A 113 22.28 -17.49 -25.02
CA SER A 113 23.43 -16.94 -25.72
C SER A 113 24.14 -18.11 -26.41
N SER A 114 23.85 -18.30 -27.69
CA SER A 114 24.62 -19.17 -28.59
C SER A 114 26.12 -18.84 -28.45
N PRO A 115 27.03 -19.83 -28.34
CA PRO A 115 28.44 -19.56 -28.54
C PRO A 115 28.65 -19.05 -29.98
N PRO A 116 29.64 -18.16 -30.21
CA PRO A 116 29.96 -17.69 -31.56
C PRO A 116 30.45 -18.85 -32.44
N PRO A 117 30.17 -18.83 -33.76
CA PRO A 117 30.67 -19.86 -34.67
C PRO A 117 32.20 -19.84 -34.70
N ALA A 118 32.82 -21.00 -34.47
CA ALA A 118 34.25 -21.19 -34.65
C ALA A 118 34.62 -20.88 -36.11
N GLY A 119 35.49 -19.90 -36.32
CA GLY A 119 36.06 -19.59 -37.62
C GLY A 119 36.91 -20.76 -38.16
N PRO A 120 37.12 -20.84 -39.47
CA PRO A 120 37.84 -21.95 -40.08
C PRO A 120 39.31 -21.91 -39.67
N GLY A 121 39.75 -22.92 -38.93
CA GLY A 121 41.16 -23.17 -38.67
C GLY A 121 41.86 -23.57 -39.96
N HIS A 122 42.89 -22.81 -40.33
CA HIS A 122 43.86 -23.19 -41.35
C HIS A 122 44.54 -24.51 -40.92
N GLN A 123 44.38 -25.55 -41.73
CA GLN A 123 45.25 -26.73 -41.68
C GLN A 123 46.56 -26.39 -42.40
N PHE A 124 47.68 -26.62 -41.72
CA PHE A 124 48.99 -26.88 -42.31
C PHE A 124 49.28 -28.37 -42.16
#